data_AF-A0A0G1T590-F1
#
_entry.id   AF-A0A0G1T590-F1
#
_cell.length_a   1.000
_cell.length_b   1.000
_cell.length_c   1.000
_cell.angle_alpha   90.00
_cell.angle_beta   90.00
_cell.angle_gamma   90.00
#
_symmetry.space_group_name_H-M   'P 1'
#
loop_
_entity.id
_entity.type
_entity.pdbx_description
1 polymer ?
#
loop_
_entity_poly.entity_id
_entity_poly.type
_entity_poly.pdbx_seq_one_letter_code
_entity_poly.pdbx_strand_id
1 'polypeptide(L)' 'MKTRENMKVIYPITIGDLQNDALKRIGRKLNDDELYTAEKCVESGLSFVMDITLKSAIEEAIDKNN' A
#
# COMPACT_ATOMS: atom_id res chain seq x y z
N MET A 1 -28.95 3.18 -1.53
CA MET A 1 -27.75 3.61 -2.28
C MET A 1 -26.53 3.33 -1.41
N LYS A 2 -25.88 2.17 -1.52
CA LYS A 2 -24.72 1.77 -0.68
C LYS A 2 -23.53 1.24 -1.49
N THR A 3 -23.65 1.14 -2.80
CA THR A 3 -22.68 0.43 -3.67
C THR A 3 -21.43 1.25 -4.02
N ARG A 4 -21.42 2.56 -3.81
CA ARG A 4 -20.29 3.43 -4.19
C ARG A 4 -19.14 3.47 -3.17
N GLU A 5 -19.42 3.19 -1.89
CA GLU A 5 -18.38 3.16 -0.85
C GLU A 5 -17.49 1.92 -0.98
N ASN A 6 -18.06 0.77 -1.36
CA ASN A 6 -17.32 -0.49 -1.50
C ASN A 6 -16.26 -0.49 -2.62
N MET A 7 -16.26 0.51 -3.51
CA MET A 7 -15.28 0.65 -4.59
C MET A 7 -14.24 1.75 -4.31
N LYS A 8 -14.37 2.51 -3.21
CA LYS A 8 -13.39 3.54 -2.87
C LYS A 8 -12.14 2.87 -2.30
N VAL A 9 -11.04 3.02 -3.03
CA VAL A 9 -9.72 2.58 -2.57
C VAL A 9 -9.13 3.66 -1.66
N ILE A 10 -8.75 3.29 -0.45
CA ILE A 10 -8.07 4.19 0.50
C ILE A 10 -6.59 4.34 0.14
N TYR A 11 -5.93 3.23 -0.24
CA TYR A 11 -4.51 3.25 -0.61
C TYR A 11 -4.14 2.09 -1.56
N PRO A 12 -3.96 2.35 -2.87
CA PRO A 12 -3.39 1.39 -3.81
C PRO A 12 -1.90 1.65 -4.05
N ILE A 13 -1.12 0.58 -4.19
CA ILE A 13 0.22 0.62 -4.81
C ILE A 13 0.18 -0.28 -6.05
N THR A 14 0.60 0.26 -7.18
CA THR A 14 0.70 -0.49 -8.44
C THR A 14 2.14 -0.91 -8.73
N ILE A 15 2.32 -1.91 -9.60
CA ILE A 15 3.64 -2.26 -10.17
C ILE A 15 4.28 -1.03 -10.85
N GLY A 16 3.48 -0.18 -11.48
CA GLY A 16 3.96 1.06 -12.10
C GLY A 16 4.57 2.02 -11.08
N ASP A 17 3.97 2.16 -9.91
CA ASP A 17 4.50 2.98 -8.81
C ASP A 17 5.83 2.43 -8.32
N LEU A 18 5.91 1.11 -8.10
CA LEU A 18 7.14 0.44 -7.67
C LEU A 18 8.27 0.59 -8.70
N GLN A 19 7.97 0.43 -9.99
CA GLN A 19 8.94 0.62 -11.08
C GLN A 19 9.37 2.07 -11.25
N ASN A 20 8.46 3.03 -11.06
CA ASN A 20 8.79 4.46 -11.07
C ASN A 20 9.69 4.84 -9.90
N ASP A 21 9.46 4.26 -8.72
CA ASP A 21 10.32 4.49 -7.55
C ASP A 21 11.71 3.87 -7.73
N ALA A 22 11.78 2.67 -8.33
CA ALA A 22 13.05 2.06 -8.74
C ALA A 22 13.83 2.96 -9.72
N LEU A 23 13.15 3.49 -10.74
CA LEU A 23 13.78 4.41 -11.71
C LEU A 23 14.37 5.65 -11.00
N LYS A 24 13.68 6.20 -10.00
CA LYS A 24 14.16 7.35 -9.22
C LYS A 24 15.35 7.02 -8.31
N ARG A 25 15.37 5.83 -7.69
CA ARG A 25 16.38 5.45 -6.69
C ARG A 25 17.64 4.85 -7.28
N ILE A 26 17.50 4.02 -8.31
CA ILE A 26 18.61 3.25 -8.90
C ILE A 26 18.83 3.56 -10.38
N GLY A 27 18.08 4.51 -10.96
CA GLY A 27 18.28 5.00 -12.33
C GLY A 27 17.76 4.07 -13.43
N ARG A 28 17.12 2.96 -13.09
CA ARG A 28 16.53 2.00 -14.05
C ARG A 28 15.32 1.29 -13.47
N LYS A 29 14.56 0.63 -14.36
CA LYS A 29 13.52 -0.32 -13.97
C LYS A 29 14.13 -1.60 -13.40
N LEU A 30 13.38 -2.24 -12.50
CA LEU A 30 13.67 -3.58 -12.01
C LEU A 30 13.43 -4.58 -13.15
N ASN A 31 14.31 -5.57 -13.29
CA ASN A 31 14.04 -6.73 -14.14
C ASN A 31 13.02 -7.67 -13.46
N ASP A 32 12.63 -8.75 -14.13
CA ASP A 32 11.54 -9.62 -13.66
C ASP A 32 11.83 -10.25 -12.29
N ASP A 33 13.05 -10.75 -12.04
CA ASP A 33 13.45 -11.37 -10.77
C ASP A 33 13.52 -10.34 -9.63
N GLU A 34 14.07 -9.16 -9.92
CA GLU A 34 14.13 -8.03 -8.99
C GLU A 34 12.74 -7.51 -8.66
N LEU A 35 11.85 -7.42 -9.66
CA LEU A 35 10.48 -6.97 -9.50
C LEU A 35 9.69 -7.95 -8.65
N TYR A 36 9.81 -9.25 -8.93
CA TYR A 36 9.18 -10.29 -8.13
C TYR A 36 9.63 -10.23 -6.66
N THR A 37 10.93 -10.09 -6.43
CA THR A 37 11.47 -9.97 -5.07
C THR A 37 10.95 -8.71 -4.38
N ALA A 38 10.97 -7.57 -5.08
CA ALA A 38 10.49 -6.30 -4.54
C ALA A 38 8.98 -6.34 -4.24
N GLU A 39 8.18 -6.99 -5.09
CA GLU A 39 6.75 -7.20 -4.88
C GLU A 39 6.51 -7.98 -3.58
N LYS A 40 7.18 -9.12 -3.38
CA LYS A 40 7.03 -9.93 -2.16
C LYS A 40 7.45 -9.18 -0.90
N CYS A 41 8.51 -8.36 -1.00
CA CYS A 41 8.93 -7.51 0.11
C CYS A 41 7.90 -6.42 0.43
N VAL A 42 7.33 -5.77 -0.58
CA VAL A 42 6.30 -4.74 -0.42
C VAL A 42 5.02 -5.34 0.15
N GLU A 43 4.56 -6.48 -0.36
CA GLU A 43 3.38 -7.19 0.16
C GLU A 43 3.51 -7.52 1.65
N SER A 44 4.64 -8.12 2.03
CA SER A 44 4.92 -8.49 3.42
C SER A 44 4.98 -7.28 4.34
N GLY A 45 5.74 -6.24 3.94
CA GLY A 45 5.89 -5.01 4.72
C GLY A 45 4.58 -4.25 4.89
N LEU A 46 3.80 -4.09 3.82
CA LEU A 46 2.51 -3.42 3.87
C LEU A 46 1.49 -4.21 4.66
N SER A 47 1.44 -5.54 4.56
CA SER A 47 0.51 -6.35 5.33
C SER A 47 0.65 -6.10 6.83
N PHE A 48 1.89 -6.00 7.32
CA PHE A 48 2.15 -5.73 8.74
C PHE A 48 1.77 -4.29 9.13
N VAL A 49 2.22 -3.30 8.35
CA VAL A 49 1.98 -1.89 8.66
C VAL A 49 0.50 -1.52 8.52
N MET A 50 -0.20 -2.11 7.55
CA MET A 50 -1.61 -1.83 7.28
C MET A 50 -2.50 -2.31 8.42
N ASP A 51 -2.22 -3.45 9.04
CA ASP A 51 -2.96 -3.93 10.22
C ASP A 51 -2.90 -2.90 11.36
N ILE A 52 -1.68 -2.46 11.71
CA ILE A 52 -1.46 -1.46 12.74
C ILE A 52 -2.12 -0.13 12.37
N THR A 53 -1.96 0.32 11.13
CA THR A 53 -2.48 1.61 10.66
C THR A 53 -4.01 1.63 10.68
N LEU A 54 -4.66 0.56 10.22
CA LEU A 54 -6.12 0.44 10.23
C LEU A 54 -6.65 0.41 11.66
N LYS A 55 -6.00 -0.36 12.55
CA LYS A 55 -6.37 -0.41 13.96
C LYS A 55 -6.30 0.99 14.58
N SER A 56 -5.16 1.67 14.48
CA SER A 56 -4.98 3.01 15.05
C SER A 56 -5.93 4.04 14.44
N ALA A 57 -6.21 3.98 13.14
CA ALA A 57 -7.14 4.90 12.49
C ALA A 57 -8.59 4.70 12.98
N ILE A 58 -9.00 3.45 13.24
CA ILE A 58 -10.32 3.12 13.79
C ILE A 58 -10.42 3.58 15.25
N GLU A 59 -9.42 3.27 16.08
CA GLU A 59 -9.37 3.67 17.49
C GLU A 59 -9.46 5.21 17.62
N GLU A 60 -8.63 5.94 16.88
CA GLU A 60 -8.63 7.41 16.86
C GLU A 60 -9.97 7.99 16.39
N ALA A 61 -10.60 7.38 15.37
CA ALA A 61 -11.88 7.84 14.84
C ALA A 61 -13.04 7.62 15.85
N ILE A 62 -12.97 6.58 16.67
CA ILE A 62 -13.95 6.31 17.72
C ILE A 62 -13.72 7.25 18.91
N ASP A 63 -12.48 7.41 19.35
CA ASP A 63 -12.13 8.25 20.50
C ASP A 63 -12.51 9.73 20.27
N LYS A 64 -12.40 10.24 19.05
CA LYS A 64 -12.83 11.61 18.70
C LYS A 64 -14.35 11.82 18.67
N ASN A 65 -15.14 10.76 18.72
CA ASN A 65 -16.61 10.83 18.66
C ASN A 65 -17.27 10.55 20.02
N ASN A 66 -16.48 10.37 21.09
CA ASN A 66 -16.92 10.30 22.49
C ASN A 66 -16.55 11.58 23.23
#